data_AF-A0A348DFP9-F1
#
_entry.id   AF-A0A348DFP9-F1
#
_cell.length_a   1.000
_cell.length_b   1.000
_cell.length_c   1.000
_cell.angle_alpha   90.00
_cell.angle_beta   90.00
_cell.angle_gamma   90.00
#
_symmetry.space_group_name_H-M   'P 1'
#
loop_
_entity.id
_entity.type
_entity.pdbx_description
1 polymer ?
#
loop_
_entity_poly.entity_id
_entity_poly.type
_entity_poly.pdbx_seq_one_letter_code
_entity_poly.pdbx_strand_id
1 'polypeptide(L)'
;MEPLGLSCSSDAKALRANTVAAGKVEPNFKNSAHHIIMSNSTDSRMVALQNKMKTLGIDINTAENGIFLPSNSKVQLPSGNTLPNHEIIHTNAYKQKVFDLLKSINNSGDLLNELNKINSEMAGGIL
;
A
#
# COMPACT_ATOMS: atom_id res chain seq x y z
N MET A 1 7.42 -11.50 15.29
CA MET A 1 7.98 -10.60 14.26
C MET A 1 7.40 -11.07 12.93
N GLU A 2 6.43 -10.36 12.35
CA GLU A 2 5.97 -10.64 10.98
C GLU A 2 7.22 -10.53 10.07
N PRO A 3 7.55 -11.54 9.23
CA PRO A 3 8.67 -11.41 8.32
C PRO A 3 8.41 -10.17 7.48
N LEU A 4 9.35 -9.23 7.57
CA LEU A 4 9.39 -7.99 6.83
C LEU A 4 8.88 -8.27 5.42
N GLY A 5 7.88 -7.52 4.93
CA GLY A 5 7.28 -7.65 3.59
C GLY A 5 8.26 -7.32 2.45
N LEU A 6 9.49 -7.79 2.58
CA LEU A 6 10.71 -7.41 1.88
C LEU A 6 11.07 -8.39 0.75
N SER A 7 10.16 -9.28 0.36
CA SER A 7 10.50 -10.29 -0.64
C SER A 7 9.26 -10.65 -1.42
N CYS A 8 9.19 -10.18 -2.68
CA CYS A 8 8.64 -10.91 -3.82
C CYS A 8 7.55 -11.95 -3.51
N SER A 9 6.52 -11.61 -2.74
CA SER A 9 5.39 -12.50 -2.57
C SER A 9 4.66 -12.55 -3.91
N SER A 10 3.94 -13.63 -4.17
CA SER A 10 3.05 -13.71 -5.33
C SER A 10 2.14 -12.48 -5.41
N ASP A 11 1.67 -11.98 -4.26
CA ASP A 11 0.89 -10.75 -4.15
C ASP A 11 1.67 -9.49 -4.53
N ALA A 12 2.86 -9.26 -3.99
CA ALA A 12 3.63 -8.06 -4.33
C ALA A 12 3.98 -8.03 -5.84
N LYS A 13 4.24 -9.19 -6.43
CA LYS A 13 4.45 -9.33 -7.89
C LYS A 13 3.18 -9.03 -8.68
N ALA A 14 2.04 -9.59 -8.27
CA ALA A 14 0.75 -9.36 -8.90
C ALA A 14 0.32 -7.89 -8.79
N LEU A 15 0.43 -7.32 -7.60
CA LEU A 15 0.16 -5.90 -7.32
C LEU A 15 1.00 -5.00 -8.22
N ARG A 16 2.30 -5.26 -8.34
CA ARG A 16 3.19 -4.51 -9.22
C ARG A 16 2.71 -4.55 -10.67
N ALA A 17 2.41 -5.75 -11.18
CA ALA A 17 1.94 -5.90 -12.55
C ALA A 17 0.62 -5.14 -12.79
N ASN A 18 -0.34 -5.25 -11.87
CA ASN A 18 -1.62 -4.53 -11.94
C ASN A 18 -1.44 -3.02 -11.86
N THR A 19 -0.55 -2.54 -10.98
CA THR A 19 -0.21 -1.12 -10.82
C THR A 19 0.35 -0.53 -12.11
N VAL A 20 1.30 -1.23 -12.75
CA VAL A 20 1.87 -0.82 -14.05
C VAL A 20 0.81 -0.89 -15.17
N ALA A 21 0.00 -1.95 -15.21
CA ALA A 21 -1.06 -2.12 -16.20
C ALA A 21 -2.14 -1.03 -16.10
N ALA A 22 -2.40 -0.51 -14.89
CA ALA A 22 -3.27 0.63 -14.65
C ALA A 22 -2.65 1.99 -15.01
N GLY A 23 -1.42 2.01 -15.55
CA GLY A 23 -0.75 3.22 -16.02
C GLY A 23 -0.04 4.03 -14.93
N LYS A 24 0.08 3.52 -13.70
CA LYS A 24 0.87 4.18 -12.65
C LYS A 24 2.35 4.08 -13.02
N VAL A 25 3.01 5.23 -13.12
CA VAL A 25 4.42 5.33 -13.52
C VAL A 25 5.31 4.78 -12.41
N GLU A 26 6.12 3.79 -12.75
CA GLU A 26 7.12 3.29 -11.84
C GLU A 26 8.26 4.31 -11.66
N PRO A 27 8.63 4.68 -10.41
CA PRO A 27 9.70 5.62 -10.19
C PRO A 27 11.06 5.11 -10.68
N ASN A 28 11.88 6.02 -11.22
CA ASN A 28 13.25 5.72 -11.68
C ASN A 28 14.26 5.64 -10.52
N PHE A 29 13.98 4.80 -9.52
CA PHE A 29 14.88 4.39 -8.46
C PHE A 29 14.54 2.95 -8.05
N LYS A 30 15.44 2.28 -7.32
CA LYS A 30 15.20 0.91 -6.87
C LYS A 30 14.01 0.84 -5.90
N ASN A 31 12.85 0.38 -6.40
CA ASN A 31 11.58 0.40 -5.67
C ASN A 31 10.99 -1.02 -5.52
N SER A 32 9.96 -1.12 -4.66
CA SER A 32 9.10 -2.28 -4.48
C SER A 32 7.65 -1.83 -4.48
N ALA A 33 6.75 -2.65 -5.02
CA ALA A 33 5.31 -2.44 -4.83
C ALA A 33 4.94 -2.80 -3.38
N HIS A 34 4.11 -1.96 -2.77
CA HIS A 34 3.70 -2.07 -1.39
C HIS A 34 2.18 -1.93 -1.29
N HIS A 35 1.56 -2.84 -0.54
CA HIS A 35 0.12 -2.80 -0.30
C HIS A 35 -0.23 -1.78 0.78
N ILE A 36 -1.21 -0.93 0.53
CA ILE A 36 -1.74 -0.01 1.54
C ILE A 36 -2.43 -0.82 2.65
N ILE A 37 -3.39 -1.65 2.25
CA ILE A 37 -3.94 -2.75 3.06
C ILE A 37 -3.07 -3.99 2.83
N MET A 38 -2.21 -4.30 3.79
CA MET A 38 -1.26 -5.42 3.72
C MET A 38 -1.95 -6.77 3.50
N SER A 39 -1.57 -7.51 2.45
CA SER A 39 -2.20 -8.79 2.10
C SER A 39 -1.94 -9.92 3.10
N ASN A 40 -0.79 -9.89 3.78
CA ASN A 40 -0.33 -10.96 4.68
C ASN A 40 -0.26 -10.55 6.16
N SER A 41 -0.85 -9.41 6.54
CA SER A 41 -0.81 -8.99 7.95
C SER A 41 -1.79 -9.78 8.80
N THR A 42 -1.37 -10.12 10.02
CA THR A 42 -2.21 -10.75 11.05
C THR A 42 -2.81 -9.73 12.03
N ASP A 43 -2.51 -8.44 11.86
CA ASP A 43 -3.12 -7.37 12.65
C ASP A 43 -4.63 -7.33 12.42
N SER A 44 -5.42 -7.36 13.49
CA SER A 44 -6.88 -7.45 13.42
C SER A 44 -7.51 -6.33 12.59
N ARG A 45 -6.90 -5.14 12.57
CA ARG A 45 -7.36 -4.00 11.75
C ARG A 45 -7.14 -4.27 10.27
N MET A 46 -5.98 -4.79 9.91
CA MET A 46 -5.66 -5.12 8.50
C MET A 46 -6.49 -6.31 8.03
N VAL A 47 -6.67 -7.33 8.85
CA VAL A 47 -7.56 -8.47 8.56
C VAL A 47 -9.00 -8.00 8.34
N ALA A 48 -9.50 -7.06 9.15
CA ALA A 48 -10.83 -6.48 8.95
C ALA A 48 -10.94 -5.77 7.59
N LEU A 49 -9.92 -5.05 7.16
CA LEU A 49 -9.90 -4.39 5.86
C LEU A 49 -9.75 -5.37 4.68
N GLN A 50 -8.92 -6.41 4.82
CA GLN A 50 -8.82 -7.51 3.84
C GLN A 50 -10.20 -8.16 3.62
N ASN A 51 -10.89 -8.47 4.72
CA ASN A 51 -12.25 -9.03 4.66
C ASN A 51 -13.22 -8.04 4.00
N LYS A 52 -13.12 -6.75 4.31
CA LYS A 52 -13.95 -5.71 3.68
C LYS A 52 -13.72 -5.64 2.17
N MET A 53 -12.47 -5.64 1.70
CA MET A 53 -12.15 -5.69 0.26
C MET A 53 -12.79 -6.92 -0.39
N LYS A 54 -12.64 -8.09 0.24
CA LYS A 54 -13.26 -9.34 -0.25
C LYS A 54 -14.78 -9.25 -0.33
N THR A 55 -15.46 -8.74 0.70
CA THR A 55 -16.91 -8.54 0.71
C THR A 55 -17.38 -7.58 -0.38
N LEU A 56 -16.57 -6.56 -0.69
CA LEU A 56 -16.84 -5.59 -1.75
C LEU A 56 -16.40 -6.05 -3.15
N GLY A 57 -15.87 -7.27 -3.28
CA GLY A 57 -15.41 -7.82 -4.56
C GLY A 57 -14.14 -7.15 -5.11
N ILE A 58 -13.33 -6.55 -4.24
CA ILE A 58 -12.08 -5.89 -4.61
C ILE A 58 -10.91 -6.84 -4.37
N ASP A 59 -10.10 -7.05 -5.40
CA ASP A 59 -8.88 -7.83 -5.31
C ASP A 59 -7.82 -7.11 -4.47
N ILE A 60 -7.15 -7.82 -3.55
CA ILE A 60 -6.12 -7.26 -2.68
C ILE A 60 -4.94 -6.67 -3.49
N ASN A 61 -4.71 -7.16 -4.70
CA ASN A 61 -3.67 -6.73 -5.63
C ASN A 61 -4.16 -5.68 -6.64
N THR A 62 -5.31 -5.04 -6.41
CA THR A 62 -5.76 -3.92 -7.25
C THR A 62 -4.77 -2.76 -7.21
N ALA A 63 -4.64 -2.02 -8.32
CA ALA A 63 -3.66 -0.95 -8.46
C ALA A 63 -3.85 0.17 -7.42
N GLU A 64 -5.07 0.43 -6.99
CA GLU A 64 -5.43 1.44 -5.98
C GLU A 64 -4.85 1.08 -4.61
N ASN A 65 -4.77 -0.21 -4.29
CA ASN A 65 -4.16 -0.70 -3.06
C ASN A 65 -2.62 -0.75 -3.13
N GLY A 66 -2.00 -0.30 -4.23
CA GLY A 66 -0.56 -0.40 -4.45
C GLY A 66 0.14 0.94 -4.57
N ILE A 67 1.31 1.07 -3.93
CA ILE A 67 2.25 2.20 -4.06
C ILE A 67 3.67 1.69 -4.30
N PHE A 68 4.46 2.42 -5.11
CA PHE A 68 5.89 2.14 -5.27
C PHE A 68 6.71 2.88 -4.22
N LEU A 69 7.46 2.12 -3.42
CA LEU A 69 8.28 2.66 -2.35
C LEU A 69 9.74 2.30 -2.52
N PRO A 70 10.68 3.07 -1.93
CA PRO A 70 12.09 2.72 -1.93
C PRO A 70 12.29 1.33 -1.31
N SER A 71 12.96 0.44 -2.03
CA SER A 71 13.09 -0.97 -1.62
C SER A 71 13.82 -1.18 -0.30
N ASN A 72 14.58 -0.18 0.17
CA ASN A 72 15.28 -0.16 1.46
C ASN A 72 15.73 1.28 1.79
N SER A 73 16.15 1.49 3.04
CA SER A 73 16.59 2.79 3.57
C SER A 73 17.86 3.36 2.93
N LYS A 74 18.61 2.57 2.14
CA LYS A 74 19.84 3.02 1.44
C LYS A 74 19.57 3.53 0.03
N VAL A 75 18.35 3.42 -0.47
CA VAL A 75 17.99 3.91 -1.81
C VAL A 75 18.04 5.44 -1.80
N GLN A 76 18.92 6.02 -2.63
CA GLN A 76 18.97 7.46 -2.82
C GLN A 76 17.74 7.89 -3.62
N LEU A 77 17.00 8.85 -3.07
CA LEU A 77 15.83 9.42 -3.72
C LEU A 77 16.21 10.73 -4.42
N PRO A 78 15.54 11.06 -5.54
CA PRO A 78 15.65 12.38 -6.13
C PRO A 78 15.37 13.50 -5.12
N SER A 79 16.07 14.63 -5.24
CA SER A 79 15.85 15.78 -4.36
C SER A 79 14.37 16.19 -4.35
N GLY A 80 13.81 16.39 -3.16
CA GLY A 80 12.41 16.75 -2.96
C GLY A 80 11.45 15.55 -2.84
N ASN A 81 11.94 14.30 -2.92
CA ASN A 81 11.13 13.12 -2.67
C ASN A 81 10.94 12.89 -1.17
N THR A 82 9.69 12.73 -0.74
CA THR A 82 9.29 12.56 0.67
C THR A 82 8.74 11.17 0.96
N LEU A 83 8.96 10.20 0.07
CA LEU A 83 8.42 8.85 0.24
C LEU A 83 8.97 8.22 1.52
N PRO A 84 8.09 7.68 2.38
CA PRO A 84 8.54 7.00 3.58
C PRO A 84 9.37 5.76 3.20
N ASN A 85 10.42 5.50 3.96
CA ASN A 85 11.20 4.27 3.81
C ASN A 85 10.35 3.06 4.23
N HIS A 86 10.44 1.97 3.47
CA HIS A 86 9.66 0.75 3.65
C HIS A 86 9.73 0.14 5.08
N GLU A 87 10.85 0.31 5.79
CA GLU A 87 11.03 -0.16 7.17
C GLU A 87 10.19 0.61 8.20
N ILE A 88 9.65 1.79 7.85
CA ILE A 88 8.94 2.70 8.77
C ILE A 88 7.40 2.57 8.63
N ILE A 89 6.90 1.94 7.56
CA ILE A 89 5.48 2.02 7.20
C ILE A 89 4.65 0.94 7.88
N HIS A 90 5.25 -0.19 8.27
CA HIS A 90 4.53 -1.24 9.01
C HIS A 90 4.29 -0.90 10.50
N THR A 91 4.37 0.38 10.88
CA THR A 91 4.14 0.81 12.26
C THR A 91 2.67 0.65 12.65
N ASN A 92 2.43 0.48 13.95
CA ASN A 92 1.07 0.46 14.50
C ASN A 92 0.30 1.75 14.20
N ALA A 93 0.99 2.89 14.11
CA ALA A 93 0.40 4.18 13.78
C ALA A 93 -0.15 4.20 12.34
N TYR A 94 0.64 3.72 11.38
CA TYR A 94 0.18 3.56 9.99
C TYR A 94 -1.03 2.62 9.91
N LYS A 95 -0.94 1.43 10.52
CA LYS A 95 -2.04 0.45 10.55
C LYS A 95 -3.32 1.06 11.14
N GLN A 96 -3.19 1.86 12.21
CA GLN A 96 -4.31 2.57 12.82
C GLN A 96 -4.92 3.60 11.88
N LYS A 97 -4.08 4.45 11.27
CA LYS A 97 -4.52 5.53 10.37
C LYS A 97 -5.25 4.98 9.15
N VAL A 98 -4.67 3.97 8.49
CA VAL A 98 -5.32 3.29 7.35
C VAL A 98 -6.66 2.68 7.75
N PHE A 99 -6.73 2.04 8.92
CA PHE A 99 -7.99 1.50 9.43
C PHE A 99 -9.03 2.57 9.71
N ASP A 100 -8.65 3.66 10.37
CA ASP A 100 -9.58 4.75 10.68
C ASP A 100 -10.12 5.44 9.44
N LEU A 101 -9.32 5.59 8.39
CA LEU A 101 -9.75 6.15 7.11
C LEU A 101 -10.74 5.24 6.37
N LEU A 102 -10.53 3.92 6.43
CA LEU A 102 -11.25 2.98 5.55
C LEU A 102 -12.40 2.22 6.23
N LYS A 103 -12.44 2.15 7.56
CA LYS A 103 -13.40 1.28 8.29
C LYS A 103 -14.87 1.59 8.02
N SER A 104 -15.22 2.87 7.83
CA SER A 104 -16.61 3.33 7.62
C SER A 104 -17.08 3.24 6.17
N ILE A 105 -16.19 2.97 5.23
CA ILE A 105 -16.52 2.90 3.80
C ILE A 105 -17.10 1.52 3.48
N ASN A 106 -18.30 1.48 2.88
CA ASN A 106 -19.07 0.25 2.69
C ASN A 106 -19.49 0.01 1.23
N ASN A 107 -18.89 0.72 0.28
CA ASN A 107 -19.07 0.47 -1.14
C ASN A 107 -17.71 0.45 -1.85
N SER A 108 -17.63 -0.22 -2.99
CA SER A 108 -16.37 -0.49 -3.67
C SER A 108 -15.74 0.77 -4.28
N GLY A 109 -16.55 1.62 -4.91
CA GLY A 109 -16.08 2.85 -5.55
C GLY A 109 -15.40 3.80 -4.57
N ASP A 110 -16.03 4.06 -3.43
CA ASP A 110 -15.47 4.94 -2.40
C ASP A 110 -14.23 4.34 -1.75
N LEU A 111 -14.18 3.01 -1.58
CA LEU A 111 -12.99 2.37 -1.01
C LEU A 111 -11.79 2.51 -1.95
N LEU A 112 -12.00 2.30 -3.26
CA LEU A 112 -10.96 2.47 -4.28
C LEU A 112 -10.51 3.93 -4.39
N ASN A 113 -11.45 4.88 -4.29
CA ASN A 113 -11.14 6.31 -4.28
C ASN A 113 -10.29 6.69 -3.07
N GLU A 114 -10.65 6.23 -1.87
CA GLU A 114 -9.88 6.55 -0.66
C GLU A 114 -8.51 5.86 -0.67
N LEU A 115 -8.38 4.65 -1.22
CA LEU A 115 -7.08 4.00 -1.43
C LEU A 115 -6.16 4.82 -2.36
N ASN A 116 -6.71 5.35 -3.47
CA ASN A 116 -5.95 6.24 -4.36
C ASN A 116 -5.56 7.57 -3.69
N LYS A 117 -6.42 8.10 -2.83
CA LYS A 117 -6.12 9.29 -2.04
C LYS A 117 -4.99 9.03 -1.04
N ILE A 118 -5.04 7.93 -0.29
CA ILE A 118 -3.97 7.50 0.62
C ILE A 118 -2.66 7.34 -0.15
N ASN A 119 -2.68 6.73 -1.33
CA ASN A 119 -1.51 6.61 -2.19
C ASN A 119 -0.89 8.00 -2.49
N SER A 120 -1.71 8.96 -2.89
CA SER A 120 -1.27 10.33 -3.19
C SER A 120 -0.73 11.05 -1.95
N GLU A 121 -1.35 10.86 -0.79
CA GLU A 121 -0.89 11.42 0.49
C GLU A 121 0.46 10.81 0.94
N MET A 122 0.66 9.51 0.74
CA MET A 122 1.95 8.84 0.98
C MET A 122 3.03 9.35 0.03
N ALA A 123 2.70 9.52 -1.25
CA ALA A 123 3.61 10.09 -2.24
C ALA A 123 4.02 11.53 -1.90
N GLY A 124 3.10 12.31 -1.30
CA GLY A 124 3.36 13.65 -0.80
C GLY A 124 4.03 13.71 0.59
N GLY A 125 4.23 12.59 1.28
CA GLY A 125 4.83 12.54 2.62
C GLY A 125 3.95 13.10 3.74
N ILE A 126 2.62 13.10 3.57
CA ILE A 126 1.65 13.69 4.51
C ILE A 126 1.01 12.61 5.42
N LEU A 127 1.26 11.32 5.12
CA LEU A 127 0.66 10.20 5.83
C LEU A 127 1.45 9.74 7.06
#